data_AF-A0A140DYN5-F1
#
_entry.id   AF-A0A140DYN5-F1
#
_cell.length_a   1.000
_cell.length_b   1.000
_cell.length_c   1.000
_cell.angle_alpha   90.00
_cell.angle_beta   90.00
_cell.angle_gamma   90.00
#
_symmetry.space_group_name_H-M   'P 1'
#
loop_
_entity.id
_entity.type
_entity.pdbx_description
1 polymer ?
#
loop_
_entity_poly.entity_id
_entity_poly.type
_entity_poly.pdbx_seq_one_letter_code
_entity_poly.pdbx_strand_id
1 'polypeptide(L)'
;MSKKRRKSPGGTAASLVIEALKKRDATSPETAVPLKVFKDLPLQTNTLSYTIGNLIEEGIVVQTPEEKYYYDELGFKALEMKFVRGYSMFFIIPIAAMLLLWAASKYLF
;
A
#
# COMPACT_ATOMS: atom_id res chain seq x y z
N MET A 1 -32.30 -13.24 9.99
CA MET A 1 -31.26 -12.33 10.54
C MET A 1 -30.02 -12.41 9.66
N SER A 2 -29.69 -11.34 8.95
CA SER A 2 -28.49 -11.25 8.10
C SER A 2 -27.24 -11.29 8.99
N LYS A 3 -26.42 -12.33 8.85
CA LYS A 3 -25.09 -12.38 9.48
C LYS A 3 -24.26 -11.27 8.83
N LYS A 4 -24.21 -10.09 9.45
CA LYS A 4 -23.18 -9.07 9.19
C LYS A 4 -21.84 -9.83 9.17
N ARG A 5 -21.23 -9.95 7.98
CA ARG A 5 -19.86 -10.46 7.84
C ARG A 5 -19.00 -9.62 8.76
N ARG A 6 -18.63 -10.17 9.93
CA ARG A 6 -17.60 -9.58 10.77
C ARG A 6 -16.35 -9.55 9.89
N LYS A 7 -15.91 -8.36 9.46
CA LYS A 7 -14.60 -8.16 8.84
C LYS A 7 -13.60 -8.92 9.71
N SER A 8 -12.83 -9.82 9.11
CA SER A 8 -11.75 -10.56 9.77
C SER A 8 -10.98 -9.64 10.73
N PRO A 9 -10.68 -10.05 11.97
CA PRO A 9 -9.84 -9.28 12.88
C PRO A 9 -8.38 -9.13 12.38
N GLY A 10 -7.99 -9.85 11.32
CA GLY A 10 -6.62 -9.90 10.81
C GLY A 10 -6.45 -9.14 9.51
N GLY A 11 -6.29 -7.82 9.60
CA GLY A 11 -5.53 -7.07 8.59
C GLY A 11 -4.03 -7.28 8.85
N THR A 12 -3.18 -7.14 7.82
CA THR A 12 -1.74 -7.04 8.07
C THR A 12 -1.44 -5.85 8.98
N ALA A 13 -0.26 -5.81 9.61
CA ALA A 13 0.13 -4.66 10.43
C ALA A 13 -0.03 -3.33 9.66
N ALA A 14 0.36 -3.31 8.38
CA ALA A 14 0.18 -2.16 7.49
C ALA A 14 -1.30 -1.78 7.30
N SER A 15 -2.17 -2.76 7.03
CA SER A 15 -3.61 -2.51 6.90
C SER A 15 -4.23 -1.96 8.18
N LEU A 16 -3.78 -2.43 9.35
CA LEU A 16 -4.26 -1.93 10.65
C LEU A 16 -3.87 -0.47 10.88
N VAL A 17 -2.63 -0.07 10.56
CA VAL A 17 -2.15 1.32 10.64
C VAL A 17 -2.93 2.22 9.68
N ILE A 18 -3.08 1.80 8.42
CA ILE A 18 -3.83 2.56 7.40
C ILE A 18 -5.31 2.70 7.81
N GLU A 19 -5.93 1.64 8.30
CA GLU A 19 -7.32 1.67 8.74
C GLU A 19 -7.51 2.57 9.98
N ALA A 20 -6.53 2.62 10.88
CA ALA A 20 -6.57 3.51 12.05
C ALA A 20 -6.59 4.99 11.65
N LEU A 21 -5.85 5.36 10.61
CA LEU A 21 -5.84 6.71 10.03
C LEU A 21 -7.13 6.99 9.26
N LYS A 22 -7.54 6.10 8.36
CA LYS A 22 -8.78 6.26 7.58
C LYS A 22 -10.04 6.34 8.44
N LYS A 23 -10.11 5.59 9.55
CA LYS A 23 -11.26 5.66 10.48
C LYS A 23 -11.41 7.01 11.18
N ARG A 24 -10.37 7.85 11.15
CA ARG A 24 -10.34 9.17 11.80
C ARG A 24 -10.25 10.29 10.78
N ASP A 25 -10.48 9.99 9.50
CA ASP A 25 -10.37 10.94 8.38
C ASP A 25 -9.00 11.64 8.33
N ALA A 26 -7.95 10.99 8.83
CA ALA A 26 -6.59 11.51 8.83
C ALA A 26 -5.96 11.27 7.45
N THR A 27 -6.36 12.08 6.46
CA THR A 27 -5.96 11.94 5.05
C THR A 27 -5.29 13.20 4.49
N SER A 28 -5.03 14.19 5.33
CA SER A 28 -4.36 15.44 4.97
C SER A 28 -3.51 15.97 6.12
N PRO A 29 -2.58 16.92 5.88
CA PRO A 29 -1.79 17.54 6.93
C PRO A 29 -2.65 18.17 8.04
N GLU A 30 -3.79 18.76 7.68
CA GLU A 30 -4.72 19.43 8.60
C GLU A 30 -5.48 18.46 9.49
N THR A 31 -5.73 17.25 8.98
CA THR A 31 -6.46 16.18 9.70
C THR A 31 -5.52 15.16 10.35
N ALA A 32 -4.21 15.43 10.33
CA ALA A 32 -3.20 14.54 10.86
C ALA A 32 -3.41 14.28 12.36
N VAL A 33 -3.20 13.03 12.77
CA VAL A 33 -3.49 12.57 14.14
C VAL A 33 -2.21 12.19 14.89
N PRO A 34 -2.18 12.33 16.22
CA PRO A 34 -0.99 12.00 17.01
C PRO A 34 -0.74 10.48 17.08
N LEU A 35 0.51 10.09 17.39
CA LEU A 35 0.95 8.69 17.56
C LEU A 35 0.04 7.87 18.51
N LYS A 36 -0.60 8.53 19.48
CA LYS A 36 -1.51 7.90 20.45
C LYS A 36 -2.62 7.07 19.78
N VAL A 37 -3.04 7.45 18.57
CA VAL A 37 -4.05 6.74 17.78
C VAL A 37 -3.69 5.28 17.51
N PHE A 38 -2.41 4.95 17.47
CA PHE A 38 -1.94 3.60 17.18
C PHE A 38 -1.76 2.72 18.42
N LYS A 39 -1.85 3.28 19.63
CA LYS A 39 -1.62 2.52 20.89
C LYS A 39 -2.64 1.43 21.12
N ASP A 40 -3.84 1.58 20.58
CA ASP A 40 -4.93 0.61 20.73
C ASP A 40 -4.89 -0.49 19.66
N LEU A 41 -3.93 -0.44 18.73
CA LEU A 41 -3.76 -1.50 17.74
C LEU A 41 -3.21 -2.77 18.41
N PRO A 42 -3.71 -3.96 18.04
CA PRO A 42 -3.24 -5.23 18.58
C PRO A 42 -1.88 -5.64 17.95
N LEU A 43 -0.88 -4.76 18.07
CA LEU A 43 0.46 -4.92 17.52
C LEU A 43 1.50 -4.73 18.62
N GLN A 44 2.57 -5.52 18.58
CA GLN A 44 3.72 -5.30 19.45
C GLN A 44 4.39 -3.97 19.07
N THR A 45 4.97 -3.26 20.05
CA THR A 45 5.61 -1.95 19.85
C THR A 45 6.64 -1.98 18.71
N ASN A 46 7.51 -2.99 18.66
CA ASN A 46 8.52 -3.11 17.61
C ASN A 46 7.89 -3.30 16.22
N THR A 47 6.87 -4.14 16.12
CA THR A 47 6.12 -4.35 14.87
C THR A 47 5.42 -3.07 14.43
N LEU A 48 4.82 -2.33 15.37
CA LEU A 48 4.14 -1.08 15.08
C LEU A 48 5.13 -0.02 14.57
N SER A 49 6.25 0.19 15.26
CA SER A 49 7.28 1.15 14.86
C SER A 49 7.87 0.81 13.49
N TYR A 50 8.21 -0.46 13.25
CA TYR A 50 8.71 -0.91 11.95
C TYR A 50 7.67 -0.72 10.84
N THR A 51 6.41 -1.04 11.12
CA THR A 51 5.33 -0.88 10.14
C THR A 51 5.10 0.58 9.79
N ILE A 52 5.05 1.48 10.78
CA ILE A 52 4.87 2.91 10.55
C ILE A 52 6.07 3.46 9.76
N GLY A 53 7.30 3.09 10.14
CA GLY A 53 8.52 3.48 9.43
C GLY A 53 8.48 3.08 7.96
N ASN A 54 8.20 1.81 7.66
CA ASN A 54 8.09 1.34 6.27
C ASN A 54 6.99 2.08 5.50
N LEU A 55 5.84 2.35 6.11
CA LEU A 55 4.77 3.09 5.46
C LEU A 55 5.15 4.54 5.18
N ILE A 56 6.00 5.15 6.00
CA ILE A 56 6.57 6.47 5.76
C ILE A 56 7.57 6.44 4.62
N GLU A 57 8.48 5.47 4.61
CA GLU A 57 9.46 5.28 3.54
C GLU A 57 8.80 5.05 2.17
N GLU A 58 7.72 4.26 2.14
CA GLU A 58 6.92 4.01 0.94
C GLU A 58 5.99 5.19 0.57
N GLY A 59 5.94 6.24 1.38
CA GLY A 59 5.12 7.44 1.15
C GLY A 59 3.62 7.20 1.34
N ILE A 60 3.21 6.11 1.98
CA ILE A 60 1.79 5.79 2.26
C ILE A 60 1.28 6.54 3.51
N VAL A 61 2.17 6.77 4.47
CA VAL A 61 1.90 7.55 5.68
C VAL A 61 2.87 8.72 5.71
N VAL A 62 2.40 9.90 6.05
CA VAL A 62 3.25 11.09 6.14
C VAL A 62 3.26 11.58 7.58
N GLN A 63 4.47 11.81 8.11
CA GLN A 63 4.68 12.45 9.39
C GLN A 63 4.83 13.97 9.20
N THR A 64 4.05 14.75 9.94
CA THR A 64 4.17 16.21 9.98
C THR A 64 5.28 16.62 10.96
N PRO A 65 5.78 17.88 10.89
CA PRO A 65 6.76 18.39 11.85
C PRO A 65 6.30 18.34 13.33
N GLU A 66 5.00 18.27 13.57
CA GLU A 66 4.37 18.19 14.89
C GLU A 66 4.21 16.73 15.39
N GLU A 67 4.91 15.78 14.76
CA GLU A 67 4.79 14.33 15.04
C GLU A 67 3.35 13.78 14.91
N LYS A 68 2.57 14.35 13.98
CA LYS A 68 1.26 13.83 13.59
C LYS A 68 1.36 13.04 12.30
N TYR A 69 0.45 12.10 12.10
CA TYR A 69 0.46 11.15 11.00
C TYR A 69 -0.84 11.24 10.22
N TYR A 70 -0.76 11.20 8.89
CA TYR A 70 -1.92 11.06 8.01
C TYR A 70 -1.63 10.07 6.89
N TYR A 71 -2.68 9.50 6.32
CA TYR A 71 -2.62 8.59 5.18
C TYR A 71 -2.60 9.38 3.89
N ASP A 72 -1.60 9.14 3.04
CA ASP A 72 -1.53 9.71 1.70
C ASP A 72 -2.08 8.71 0.66
N GLU A 73 -3.27 9.01 0.13
CA GLU A 73 -3.90 8.20 -0.90
C GLU A 73 -3.12 8.23 -2.22
N LEU A 74 -2.49 9.35 -2.56
CA LEU A 74 -1.70 9.47 -3.78
C LEU A 74 -0.42 8.64 -3.66
N GLY A 75 0.24 8.69 -2.50
CA GLY A 75 1.38 7.83 -2.19
C GLY A 75 1.05 6.33 -2.31
N PHE A 76 -0.10 5.91 -1.77
CA PHE A 76 -0.56 4.52 -1.92
C PHE A 76 -0.80 4.13 -3.39
N LYS A 77 -1.46 4.98 -4.19
CA LYS A 77 -1.68 4.72 -5.62
C LYS A 77 -0.38 4.69 -6.41
N ALA A 78 0.60 5.52 -6.05
CA ALA A 78 1.92 5.51 -6.67
C ALA A 78 2.64 4.17 -6.40
N LEU A 79 2.55 3.64 -5.18
CA LEU A 79 3.07 2.32 -4.85
C LEU A 79 2.38 1.22 -5.66
N GLU A 80 1.04 1.24 -5.73
CA GLU A 80 0.26 0.26 -6.50
C GLU A 80 0.66 0.28 -7.99
N MET A 81 0.82 1.46 -8.58
CA MET A 81 1.28 1.62 -9.97
C MET A 81 2.70 1.08 -10.18
N LYS A 82 3.63 1.29 -9.24
CA LYS A 82 4.98 0.70 -9.31
C LYS A 82 4.91 -0.83 -9.34
N PHE A 83 4.08 -1.42 -8.49
CA PHE A 83 3.88 -2.88 -8.46
C PHE A 83 3.25 -3.39 -9.75
N VAL A 84 2.16 -2.78 -10.22
CA VAL A 84 1.50 -3.18 -11.48
C VAL A 84 2.46 -3.09 -12.64
N ARG A 85 3.22 -2.00 -12.76
CA ARG A 85 4.23 -1.83 -13.80
C ARG A 85 5.31 -2.91 -13.72
N GLY A 86 5.85 -3.18 -12.53
CA GLY A 86 6.85 -4.22 -12.31
C GLY A 86 6.35 -5.61 -12.72
N TYR A 87 5.15 -6.00 -12.29
CA TYR A 87 4.60 -7.32 -12.61
C TYR A 87 4.15 -7.46 -14.06
N SER A 88 3.62 -6.39 -14.67
CA SER A 88 3.20 -6.40 -16.07
C SER A 88 4.35 -6.71 -17.03
N MET A 89 5.58 -6.34 -16.67
CA MET A 89 6.79 -6.60 -17.45
C MET A 89 7.04 -8.10 -17.67
N PHE A 90 6.70 -8.95 -16.70
CA PHE A 90 6.81 -10.41 -16.82
C PHE A 90 5.86 -11.01 -17.86
N PHE A 91 4.77 -10.34 -18.19
CA PHE A 91 3.85 -10.79 -19.23
C PHE A 91 4.16 -10.14 -20.58
N ILE A 92 4.46 -8.83 -20.58
CA ILE A 92 4.71 -8.08 -21.81
C ILE A 92 5.97 -8.58 -22.53
N ILE A 93 7.06 -8.86 -21.80
CA ILE A 93 8.33 -9.28 -22.42
C ILE A 93 8.20 -10.62 -23.14
N PRO A 94 7.68 -11.70 -22.53
CA PRO A 94 7.52 -12.98 -23.23
C PRO A 94 6.57 -12.89 -24.42
N ILE A 95 5.48 -12.13 -24.30
CA ILE A 95 4.53 -11.94 -25.40
C ILE A 95 5.21 -11.20 -26.56
N ALA A 96 5.93 -10.11 -26.29
CA ALA A 96 6.67 -9.38 -27.30
C ALA A 96 7.75 -10.26 -27.97
N ALA A 97 8.49 -11.03 -27.19
CA ALA A 97 9.49 -11.97 -27.71
C ALA A 97 8.86 -13.04 -28.60
N MET A 98 7.72 -13.62 -28.19
CA MET A 98 6.99 -14.60 -28.98
C MET A 98 6.49 -14.02 -30.31
N LEU A 99 5.97 -12.78 -30.30
CA LEU A 99 5.54 -12.08 -31.51
C LEU A 99 6.70 -11.79 -32.46
N LEU A 100 7.85 -11.38 -31.93
CA LEU A 100 9.07 -11.14 -32.72
C LEU A 100 9.57 -12.43 -33.36
N LEU A 101 9.62 -13.54 -32.61
CA LEU A 101 10.01 -14.84 -33.15
C LEU A 101 9.04 -15.33 -34.24
N TRP A 102 7.73 -15.15 -34.02
CA TRP A 102 6.72 -15.50 -35.02
C TRP A 102 6.82 -14.67 -36.30
N ALA A 103 7.08 -13.37 -36.18
CA ALA A 103 7.29 -12.50 -37.33
C ALA A 103 8.57 -12.91 -38.08
N ALA A 104 9.67 -13.16 -37.37
CA ALA A 104 10.91 -13.64 -37.97
C ALA A 104 10.70 -14.96 -38.71
N SER A 105 10.00 -15.93 -38.11
CA SER A 105 9.73 -17.23 -38.76
C SER A 105 8.81 -17.14 -39.98
N LYS A 106 8.07 -16.03 -40.15
CA LYS A 106 7.12 -15.85 -41.26
C LYS A 106 7.69 -15.03 -42.42
N TYR A 107 8.63 -14.12 -42.13
CA TYR A 107 9.14 -13.16 -43.11
C TYR A 107 10.63 -13.33 -43.44
N LEU A 108 11.41 -13.99 -42.56
CA LEU A 108 12.84 -14.24 -42.78
C LEU A 108 13.14 -15.71 -43.15
N PHE A 109 12.23 -16.63 -42.87
CA PHE A 109 12.31 -18.05 -43.20
C PHE A 109 11.04 -18.47 -43.95
#